data_AF-A0A550GP96-F1
#
_entry.id   AF-A0A550GP96-F1
#
_cell.length_a   1.000
_cell.length_b   1.000
_cell.length_c   1.000
_cell.angle_alpha   90.00
_cell.angle_beta   90.00
_cell.angle_gamma   90.00
#
_symmetry.space_group_name_H-M   'P 1'
#
loop_
_entity.id
_entity.type
_entity.pdbx_description
1 polymer ?
#
loop_
_entity_poly.entity_id
_entity_poly.type
_entity_poly.pdbx_seq_one_letter_code
_entity_poly.pdbx_strand_id
1 'polypeptide(L)'
;WHEGKTDADGNKIPAAHKNARYAVTLKALDNCDPELDNPMGVELSGVIYGGRDAKAYVPVQQSFSWEHGIIAYGASLETETTFATVGKEGVPEINMMSTQDFISIPLGQNVSNNLDFGKKLKKAPLVFGVNYFLRERNNGKFLNAPQDKHVWIKWMELRVHGEAGAIRAPTGFLPKYQDLSKLFKRILSKDYSKEDYVKQFMIRVPENLAKIERVQRFYQENVTATPAELFDILDQQRKRLVEAKKHHGNYISPECFEW
;
A
#
# COMPACT_ATOMS: atom_id res chain seq x y z
N TRP A 1 30.97 -22.44 5.65
CA TRP A 1 30.37 -21.47 6.59
C TRP A 1 30.40 -22.09 7.99
N HIS A 2 30.49 -21.30 9.05
CA HIS A 2 30.27 -21.74 10.44
C HIS A 2 29.52 -20.64 11.19
N GLU A 3 28.81 -20.99 12.26
CA GLU A 3 28.15 -19.98 13.09
C GLU A 3 29.18 -18.99 13.66
N GLY A 4 28.85 -17.70 13.61
CA GLY A 4 29.76 -16.63 14.02
C GLY A 4 30.83 -16.25 12.99
N LYS A 5 30.87 -16.86 11.80
CA LYS A 5 31.81 -16.45 10.73
C LYS A 5 31.62 -14.96 10.39
N THR A 6 32.72 -14.24 10.23
CA THR A 6 32.73 -12.84 9.79
C THR A 6 33.46 -12.67 8.45
N ASP A 7 33.20 -11.56 7.74
CA ASP A 7 34.02 -11.12 6.61
C ASP A 7 35.26 -10.33 7.08
N ALA A 8 36.02 -9.77 6.13
CA ALA A 8 37.23 -8.99 6.41
C ALA A 8 36.96 -7.71 7.22
N ASP A 9 35.73 -7.19 7.18
CA ASP A 9 35.29 -5.99 7.87
C ASP A 9 34.60 -6.32 9.21
N GLY A 10 34.58 -7.60 9.61
CA GLY A 10 33.97 -8.06 10.85
C GLY A 10 32.44 -8.25 10.78
N ASN A 11 31.81 -8.11 9.60
CA ASN A 11 30.38 -8.32 9.47
C ASN A 11 30.03 -9.81 9.54
N LYS A 12 29.00 -10.15 10.31
CA LYS A 12 28.54 -11.55 10.44
C LYS A 12 28.04 -12.08 9.09
N ILE A 13 28.61 -13.19 8.65
CA ILE A 13 28.18 -13.93 7.46
C ILE A 13 27.09 -14.92 7.89
N PRO A 14 25.82 -14.77 7.47
CA PRO A 14 24.76 -15.73 7.75
C PRO A 14 24.94 -17.05 6.97
N ALA A 15 24.24 -18.10 7.41
CA ALA A 15 24.29 -19.42 6.76
C ALA A 15 23.81 -19.41 5.31
N ALA A 16 22.88 -18.50 5.00
CA ALA A 16 22.36 -18.27 3.66
C ALA A 16 22.49 -16.79 3.31
N HIS A 17 22.75 -16.51 2.03
CA HIS A 17 22.76 -15.15 1.52
C HIS A 17 21.42 -14.45 1.78
N LYS A 18 21.42 -13.13 2.03
CA LYS A 18 20.18 -12.35 2.29
C LYS A 18 19.16 -12.41 1.14
N ASN A 19 19.62 -12.75 -0.07
CA ASN A 19 18.82 -12.97 -1.26
C ASN A 19 18.79 -14.45 -1.71
N ALA A 20 19.07 -15.41 -0.82
CA ALA A 20 18.97 -16.83 -1.15
C ALA A 20 17.55 -17.19 -1.63
N ARG A 21 17.45 -18.06 -2.64
CA ARG A 21 16.20 -18.42 -3.31
C ARG A 21 15.95 -19.91 -3.21
N TYR A 22 14.68 -20.29 -3.20
CA TYR A 22 14.21 -21.64 -3.50
C TYR A 22 13.38 -21.59 -4.78
N ALA A 23 13.32 -22.70 -5.51
CA ALA A 23 12.49 -22.86 -6.70
C ALA A 23 11.63 -24.12 -6.53
N VAL A 24 10.33 -23.99 -6.72
CA VAL A 24 9.34 -25.07 -6.60
C VAL A 24 8.25 -24.85 -7.65
N THR A 25 7.59 -25.92 -8.08
CA THR A 25 6.45 -25.83 -9.00
C THR A 25 5.20 -25.35 -8.25
N LEU A 26 4.38 -24.48 -8.85
CA LEU A 26 3.15 -24.01 -8.22
C LEU A 26 2.18 -25.16 -7.89
N LYS A 27 2.12 -26.17 -8.77
CA LYS A 27 1.29 -27.37 -8.60
C LYS A 27 1.69 -28.26 -7.41
N ALA A 28 2.85 -28.03 -6.80
CA ALA A 28 3.25 -28.72 -5.58
C ALA A 28 2.70 -28.06 -4.31
N LEU A 29 2.03 -26.90 -4.41
CA LEU A 29 1.42 -26.22 -3.29
C LEU A 29 -0.02 -26.71 -3.08
N ASP A 30 -0.38 -27.15 -1.89
CA ASP A 30 -1.72 -27.66 -1.55
C ASP A 30 -2.84 -26.64 -1.79
N ASN A 31 -2.50 -25.35 -1.78
CA ASN A 31 -3.39 -24.22 -2.02
C ASN A 31 -3.27 -23.64 -3.44
N CYS A 32 -2.73 -24.41 -4.39
CA CYS A 32 -2.68 -24.02 -5.80
C CYS A 32 -4.11 -23.89 -6.35
N ASP A 33 -4.43 -22.74 -6.94
CA ASP A 33 -5.74 -22.47 -7.50
C ASP A 33 -6.02 -23.41 -8.70
N PRO A 34 -7.21 -24.04 -8.78
CA PRO A 34 -7.54 -24.93 -9.90
C PRO A 34 -7.59 -24.22 -11.25
N GLU A 35 -7.78 -22.90 -11.27
CA GLU A 35 -7.82 -22.07 -12.48
C GLU A 35 -6.43 -21.58 -12.93
N LEU A 36 -5.34 -22.06 -12.31
CA LEU A 36 -3.95 -21.63 -12.61
C LEU A 36 -3.63 -21.64 -14.11
N ASP A 37 -4.08 -22.68 -14.81
CA ASP A 37 -3.82 -22.89 -16.24
C ASP A 37 -5.02 -22.50 -17.14
N ASN A 38 -6.03 -21.78 -16.61
CA ASN A 38 -7.19 -21.38 -17.39
C ASN A 38 -6.77 -20.37 -18.48
N PRO A 39 -6.89 -20.70 -19.79
CA PRO A 39 -6.46 -19.81 -20.87
C PRO A 39 -7.31 -18.55 -21.00
N MET A 40 -8.52 -18.53 -20.40
CA MET A 40 -9.39 -17.36 -20.32
C MET A 40 -9.02 -16.43 -19.15
N GLY A 41 -8.15 -16.89 -18.25
CA GLY A 41 -7.82 -16.21 -17.00
C GLY A 41 -8.98 -16.20 -16.00
N VAL A 42 -8.84 -15.39 -14.96
CA VAL A 42 -9.83 -15.20 -13.89
C VAL A 42 -10.30 -13.74 -13.85
N GLU A 43 -11.54 -13.51 -13.38
CA GLU A 43 -12.06 -12.14 -13.25
C GLU A 43 -11.30 -11.38 -12.16
N LEU A 44 -10.60 -10.31 -12.56
CA LEU A 44 -9.94 -9.41 -11.63
C LEU A 44 -10.97 -8.49 -10.97
N SER A 45 -11.19 -8.67 -9.67
CA SER A 45 -12.16 -7.84 -8.94
C SER A 45 -11.54 -6.74 -8.07
N GLY A 46 -10.24 -6.84 -7.77
CA GLY A 46 -9.52 -5.77 -7.06
C GLY A 46 -8.02 -5.77 -7.31
N VAL A 47 -7.40 -4.60 -7.21
CA VAL A 47 -5.95 -4.37 -7.36
C VAL A 47 -5.42 -3.83 -6.04
N ILE A 48 -4.29 -4.35 -5.57
CA ILE A 48 -3.69 -3.96 -4.28
C ILE A 48 -2.28 -3.44 -4.53
N TYR A 49 -2.04 -2.17 -4.18
CA TYR A 49 -0.70 -1.58 -4.16
C TYR A 49 -0.22 -1.47 -2.72
N GLY A 50 1.01 -1.94 -2.46
CA GLY A 50 1.61 -1.94 -1.13
C GLY A 50 3.11 -1.73 -1.20
N GLY A 51 3.62 -0.87 -0.32
CA GLY A 51 5.04 -0.54 -0.21
C GLY A 51 5.48 -0.54 1.25
N ARG A 52 6.78 -0.42 1.48
CA ARG A 52 7.30 -0.25 2.85
C ARG A 52 7.25 1.22 3.22
N ASP A 53 6.27 1.57 4.04
CA ASP A 53 6.09 2.93 4.54
C ASP A 53 6.00 2.91 6.07
N ALA A 54 7.05 3.36 6.76
CA ALA A 54 7.02 3.36 8.22
C ALA A 54 6.09 4.43 8.82
N LYS A 55 5.60 5.40 8.03
CA LYS A 55 5.15 6.69 8.56
C LYS A 55 3.81 7.20 8.06
N ALA A 56 3.39 7.00 6.81
CA ALA A 56 2.29 7.79 6.23
C ALA A 56 0.95 7.03 6.11
N TYR A 57 0.88 6.01 5.25
CA TYR A 57 -0.37 5.34 4.90
C TYR A 57 -0.84 4.35 5.98
N VAL A 58 -2.16 4.22 6.08
CA VAL A 58 -2.86 3.27 6.97
C VAL A 58 -2.72 1.83 6.47
N PRO A 59 -3.00 0.80 7.30
CA PRO A 59 -2.80 -0.60 6.91
C PRO A 59 -3.54 -1.05 5.66
N VAL A 60 -4.77 -0.56 5.46
CA VAL A 60 -5.59 -0.81 4.28
C VAL A 60 -6.55 0.35 4.04
N GLN A 61 -6.73 0.73 2.78
CA GLN A 61 -7.72 1.70 2.36
C GLN A 61 -8.14 1.43 0.92
N GLN A 62 -9.39 1.75 0.59
CA GLN A 62 -9.91 1.68 -0.77
C GLN A 62 -9.86 3.08 -1.41
N SER A 63 -9.52 3.14 -2.69
CA SER A 63 -9.56 4.37 -3.48
C SER A 63 -10.98 4.87 -3.73
N PHE A 64 -11.11 6.15 -4.11
CA PHE A 64 -12.39 6.75 -4.50
C PHE A 64 -12.84 6.33 -5.90
N SER A 65 -11.89 6.05 -6.77
CA SER A 65 -12.10 5.63 -8.16
C SER A 65 -10.87 4.90 -8.67
N TRP A 66 -10.96 4.31 -9.86
CA TRP A 66 -9.82 3.70 -10.54
C TRP A 66 -8.65 4.67 -10.67
N GLU A 67 -8.90 5.89 -11.18
CA GLU A 67 -7.88 6.92 -11.40
C GLU A 67 -7.25 7.35 -10.08
N HIS A 68 -8.06 7.55 -9.04
CA HIS A 68 -7.56 7.88 -7.71
C HIS A 68 -6.64 6.78 -7.18
N GLY A 69 -7.00 5.50 -7.33
CA GLY A 69 -6.16 4.39 -6.88
C GLY A 69 -4.90 4.20 -7.71
N ILE A 70 -5.00 4.27 -9.03
CA ILE A 70 -3.86 4.20 -9.94
C ILE A 70 -2.86 5.30 -9.60
N ILE A 71 -3.31 6.53 -9.37
CA ILE A 71 -2.38 7.64 -9.08
C ILE A 71 -1.90 7.61 -7.62
N ALA A 72 -2.81 7.63 -6.64
CA ALA A 72 -2.45 7.79 -5.23
C ALA A 72 -1.77 6.55 -4.63
N TYR A 73 -2.08 5.35 -5.13
CA TYR A 73 -1.56 4.10 -4.55
C TYR A 73 -0.54 3.41 -5.47
N GLY A 74 -0.76 3.43 -6.79
CA GLY A 74 0.16 2.84 -7.77
C GLY A 74 1.30 3.77 -8.16
N ALA A 75 0.98 4.86 -8.87
CA ALA A 75 1.96 5.81 -9.39
C ALA A 75 2.75 6.52 -8.29
N SER A 76 2.11 6.73 -7.14
CA SER A 76 2.70 7.35 -5.93
C SER A 76 3.25 6.32 -4.93
N LEU A 77 3.45 5.07 -5.35
CA LEU A 77 3.95 4.04 -4.46
C LEU A 77 5.37 4.37 -4.00
N GLU A 78 5.58 4.37 -2.69
CA GLU A 78 6.88 4.58 -2.06
C GLU A 78 7.29 3.31 -1.33
N THR A 79 8.58 3.00 -1.35
CA THR A 79 9.17 1.98 -0.50
C THR A 79 10.45 2.51 0.13
N GLU A 80 10.67 2.20 1.40
CA GLU A 80 11.99 2.32 2.01
C GLU A 80 12.97 1.39 1.26
N THR A 81 14.16 1.92 0.96
CA THR A 81 15.26 1.16 0.36
C THR A 81 15.53 -0.12 1.15
N THR A 82 15.61 -1.25 0.43
CA THR A 82 15.99 -2.55 1.00
C THR A 82 17.43 -2.88 0.62
N PHE A 83 18.04 -3.89 1.25
CA PHE A 83 19.35 -4.41 0.86
C PHE A 83 19.50 -4.75 -0.64
N ALA A 84 18.40 -4.97 -1.36
CA ALA A 84 18.42 -5.32 -2.78
C ALA A 84 18.65 -4.11 -3.70
N THR A 85 18.41 -2.89 -3.24
CA THR A 85 18.58 -1.65 -4.01
C THR A 85 19.86 -0.96 -3.53
N VAL A 86 20.80 -0.71 -4.44
CA VAL A 86 22.10 -0.10 -4.13
C VAL A 86 21.86 1.34 -3.60
N GLY A 87 21.88 1.54 -2.28
CA GLY A 87 21.58 2.84 -1.67
C GLY A 87 21.64 2.86 -0.14
N LYS A 88 21.49 4.06 0.44
CA LYS A 88 21.43 4.28 1.90
C LYS A 88 20.11 3.73 2.44
N GLU A 89 20.17 2.88 3.45
CA GLU A 89 18.98 2.28 4.08
C GLU A 89 18.04 3.35 4.69
N GLY A 90 16.73 3.13 4.54
CA GLY A 90 15.69 3.93 5.21
C GLY A 90 15.34 5.26 4.53
N VAL A 91 15.75 5.46 3.28
CA VAL A 91 15.31 6.61 2.46
C VAL A 91 14.07 6.18 1.65
N PRO A 92 12.96 6.94 1.70
CA PRO A 92 11.81 6.68 0.82
C PRO A 92 12.19 6.92 -0.64
N GLU A 93 11.91 5.94 -1.48
CA GLU A 93 12.08 6.01 -2.93
C GLU A 93 10.74 5.76 -3.63
N ILE A 94 10.46 6.50 -4.70
CA ILE A 94 9.31 6.20 -5.55
C ILE A 94 9.59 4.90 -6.30
N ASN A 95 8.69 3.93 -6.16
CA ASN A 95 8.71 2.68 -6.91
C ASN A 95 7.35 2.51 -7.58
N MET A 96 7.14 3.25 -8.66
CA MET A 96 5.84 3.31 -9.35
C MET A 96 5.29 1.91 -9.65
N MET A 97 4.09 1.64 -9.13
CA MET A 97 3.33 0.39 -9.30
C MET A 97 4.10 -0.88 -8.91
N SER A 98 5.24 -0.75 -8.20
CA SER A 98 6.24 -1.80 -7.96
C SER A 98 6.86 -2.38 -9.24
N THR A 99 6.73 -1.68 -10.36
CA THR A 99 7.17 -2.14 -11.69
C THR A 99 8.23 -1.24 -12.31
N GLN A 100 8.67 -0.19 -11.62
CA GLN A 100 9.54 0.86 -12.15
C GLN A 100 10.78 0.32 -12.87
N ASP A 101 11.47 -0.66 -12.28
CA ASP A 101 12.70 -1.25 -12.84
C ASP A 101 12.45 -2.27 -13.97
N PHE A 102 11.19 -2.60 -14.25
CA PHE A 102 10.79 -3.63 -15.22
C PHE A 102 10.05 -3.04 -16.43
N ILE A 103 9.75 -1.74 -16.42
CA ILE A 103 9.01 -1.08 -17.50
C ILE A 103 9.97 -0.71 -18.64
N SER A 104 9.59 -1.07 -19.88
CA SER A 104 10.34 -0.78 -21.11
C SER A 104 9.85 0.45 -21.89
N ILE A 105 8.89 1.18 -21.35
CA ILE A 105 8.32 2.42 -21.91
C ILE A 105 8.53 3.59 -20.95
N PRO A 106 8.39 4.86 -21.39
CA PRO A 106 8.43 5.99 -20.47
C PRO A 106 7.43 5.85 -19.33
N LEU A 107 7.84 6.19 -18.11
CA LEU A 107 7.02 6.07 -16.91
C LEU A 107 5.70 6.88 -17.03
N GLY A 108 5.74 8.09 -17.60
CA GLY A 108 4.54 8.89 -17.85
C GLY A 108 3.55 8.19 -18.77
N GLN A 109 4.04 7.55 -19.83
CA GLN A 109 3.22 6.75 -20.73
C GLN A 109 2.58 5.54 -20.02
N ASN A 110 3.31 4.88 -19.12
CA ASN A 110 2.75 3.77 -18.34
C ASN A 110 1.58 4.23 -17.46
N VAL A 111 1.69 5.38 -16.81
CA VAL A 111 0.59 5.97 -16.03
C VAL A 111 -0.60 6.27 -16.94
N SER A 112 -0.39 6.95 -18.07
CA SER A 112 -1.47 7.25 -19.03
C SER A 112 -2.16 5.99 -19.54
N ASN A 113 -1.40 4.94 -19.85
CA ASN A 113 -1.97 3.65 -20.29
C ASN A 113 -2.90 3.04 -19.24
N ASN A 114 -2.54 3.09 -17.95
CA ASN A 114 -3.39 2.58 -16.87
C ASN A 114 -4.66 3.42 -16.69
N LEU A 115 -4.58 4.74 -16.83
CA LEU A 115 -5.75 5.62 -16.78
C LEU A 115 -6.69 5.36 -17.97
N ASP A 116 -6.14 5.26 -19.18
CA ASP A 116 -6.91 4.99 -20.40
C ASP A 116 -7.50 3.57 -20.44
N PHE A 117 -6.82 2.60 -19.82
CA PHE A 117 -7.37 1.27 -19.61
C PHE A 117 -8.63 1.34 -18.75
N GLY A 118 -8.58 2.07 -17.63
CA GLY A 118 -9.73 2.26 -16.73
C GLY A 118 -10.97 2.81 -17.44
N LYS A 119 -10.79 3.80 -18.31
CA LYS A 119 -11.87 4.41 -19.12
C LYS A 119 -12.60 3.41 -20.02
N LYS A 120 -11.95 2.29 -20.39
CA LYS A 120 -12.50 1.26 -21.28
C LYS A 120 -13.20 0.11 -20.52
N LEU A 121 -13.04 0.06 -19.19
CA LEU A 121 -13.64 -1.00 -18.39
C LEU A 121 -15.13 -0.75 -18.17
N LYS A 122 -15.96 -1.77 -18.42
CA LYS A 122 -17.38 -1.74 -18.06
C LYS A 122 -17.58 -1.78 -16.54
N LYS A 123 -16.71 -2.50 -15.85
CA LYS A 123 -16.66 -2.65 -14.39
C LYS A 123 -15.19 -2.59 -13.98
N ALA A 124 -14.76 -1.46 -13.45
CA ALA A 124 -13.39 -1.31 -12.97
C ALA A 124 -13.21 -2.09 -11.66
N PRO A 125 -12.11 -2.85 -11.50
CA PRO A 125 -11.73 -3.44 -10.22
C PRO A 125 -11.58 -2.36 -9.14
N LEU A 126 -11.90 -2.68 -7.89
CA LEU A 126 -11.61 -1.78 -6.78
C LEU A 126 -10.09 -1.70 -6.56
N VAL A 127 -9.55 -0.49 -6.40
CA VAL A 127 -8.11 -0.32 -6.13
C VAL A 127 -7.89 -0.02 -4.65
N PHE A 128 -6.98 -0.75 -4.03
CA PHE A 128 -6.65 -0.65 -2.61
C PHE A 128 -5.18 -0.26 -2.40
N GLY A 129 -4.93 0.56 -1.39
CA GLY A 129 -3.60 0.88 -0.90
C GLY A 129 -3.38 0.21 0.45
N VAL A 130 -2.26 -0.49 0.63
CA VAL A 130 -1.93 -1.18 1.88
C VAL A 130 -0.56 -0.78 2.41
N ASN A 131 -0.42 -0.82 3.73
CA ASN A 131 0.85 -0.58 4.41
C ASN A 131 1.01 -1.44 5.67
N TYR A 132 1.71 -2.56 5.53
CA TYR A 132 1.96 -3.47 6.65
C TYR A 132 3.18 -3.07 7.50
N PHE A 133 3.94 -2.08 7.07
CA PHE A 133 5.21 -1.66 7.68
C PHE A 133 5.08 -0.41 8.55
N LEU A 134 3.85 0.10 8.72
CA LEU A 134 3.56 1.25 9.54
C LEU A 134 4.09 1.08 10.97
N ARG A 135 4.77 2.11 11.49
CA ARG A 135 5.34 2.13 12.84
C ARG A 135 4.71 3.20 13.71
N GLU A 136 4.71 2.95 15.01
CA GLU A 136 4.29 3.91 16.01
C GLU A 136 5.33 5.04 16.13
N ARG A 137 4.85 6.28 16.18
CA ARG A 137 5.70 7.48 16.16
C ARG A 137 6.63 7.58 17.36
N ASN A 138 6.20 7.08 18.52
CA ASN A 138 6.89 7.31 19.79
C ASN A 138 7.97 6.26 20.09
N ASN A 139 7.81 5.01 19.63
CA ASN A 139 8.71 3.91 19.97
C ASN A 139 9.20 3.10 18.76
N GLY A 140 8.75 3.41 17.55
CA GLY A 140 9.16 2.75 16.32
C GLY A 140 8.68 1.30 16.17
N LYS A 141 7.81 0.79 17.05
CA LYS A 141 7.25 -0.56 16.94
C LYS A 141 6.28 -0.63 15.76
N PHE A 142 6.24 -1.77 15.09
CA PHE A 142 5.24 -2.01 14.05
C PHE A 142 3.84 -1.98 14.65
N LEU A 143 2.93 -1.31 13.95
CA LEU A 143 1.50 -1.28 14.31
C LEU A 143 0.74 -2.49 13.76
N ASN A 144 1.36 -3.32 12.91
CA ASN A 144 0.75 -4.52 12.34
C ASN A 144 1.57 -5.76 12.72
N ALA A 145 0.89 -6.87 12.97
CA ALA A 145 1.50 -8.19 12.95
C ALA A 145 1.47 -8.77 11.52
N PRO A 146 2.40 -9.66 11.14
CA PRO A 146 2.41 -10.26 9.80
C PRO A 146 1.12 -10.98 9.39
N GLN A 147 0.38 -11.55 10.35
CA GLN A 147 -0.87 -12.26 10.09
C GLN A 147 -2.09 -11.34 9.93
N ASP A 148 -1.99 -10.07 10.37
CA ASP A 148 -3.09 -9.10 10.24
C ASP A 148 -3.47 -8.89 8.76
N LYS A 149 -2.56 -9.18 7.82
CA LYS A 149 -2.82 -9.18 6.38
C LYS A 149 -4.03 -10.03 5.97
N HIS A 150 -4.32 -11.13 6.66
CA HIS A 150 -5.48 -11.97 6.35
C HIS A 150 -6.80 -11.24 6.63
N VAL A 151 -6.83 -10.40 7.67
CA VAL A 151 -7.98 -9.56 7.99
C VAL A 151 -8.15 -8.47 6.94
N TRP A 152 -7.05 -7.82 6.52
CA TRP A 152 -7.08 -6.78 5.49
C TRP A 152 -7.57 -7.33 4.14
N ILE A 153 -7.07 -8.50 3.73
CA ILE A 153 -7.52 -9.20 2.51
C ILE A 153 -9.00 -9.56 2.61
N LYS A 154 -9.46 -10.08 3.75
CA LYS A 154 -10.89 -10.40 3.90
C LYS A 154 -11.77 -9.16 3.87
N TRP A 155 -11.34 -8.03 4.44
CA TRP A 155 -12.09 -6.78 4.32
C TRP A 155 -12.16 -6.30 2.86
N MET A 156 -11.05 -6.36 2.10
CA MET A 156 -11.03 -6.00 0.68
C MET A 156 -11.98 -6.87 -0.15
N GLU A 157 -12.03 -8.18 0.13
CA GLU A 157 -12.97 -9.11 -0.52
C GLU A 157 -14.43 -8.76 -0.21
N LEU A 158 -14.78 -8.47 1.05
CA LEU A 158 -16.12 -8.02 1.41
C LEU A 158 -16.49 -6.70 0.70
N ARG A 159 -15.53 -5.78 0.55
CA ARG A 159 -15.75 -4.52 -0.19
C ARG A 159 -16.03 -4.75 -1.67
N VAL A 160 -15.29 -5.68 -2.29
CA VAL A 160 -15.50 -6.11 -3.68
C VAL A 160 -16.91 -6.68 -3.90
N HIS A 161 -17.44 -7.43 -2.93
CA HIS A 161 -18.79 -8.01 -3.00
C HIS A 161 -19.90 -7.09 -2.48
N GLY A 162 -19.59 -5.87 -2.03
CA GLY A 162 -20.57 -4.94 -1.46
C GLY A 162 -21.10 -5.34 -0.07
N GLU A 163 -20.36 -6.20 0.65
CA GLU A 163 -20.74 -6.79 1.93
C GLU A 163 -20.17 -6.03 3.14
N ALA A 164 -19.34 -5.01 2.92
CA ALA A 164 -18.77 -4.18 3.97
C ALA A 164 -18.94 -2.69 3.72
N GLY A 165 -19.27 -1.94 4.76
CA GLY A 165 -19.25 -0.48 4.76
C GLY A 165 -17.84 0.09 4.83
N ALA A 166 -17.72 1.41 4.72
CA ALA A 166 -16.46 2.11 4.92
C ALA A 166 -16.68 3.57 5.33
N ILE A 167 -15.63 4.18 5.85
CA ILE A 167 -15.58 5.56 6.32
C ILE A 167 -14.81 6.38 5.30
N ARG A 168 -15.38 7.49 4.83
CA ARG A 168 -14.71 8.35 3.85
C ARG A 168 -13.70 9.26 4.55
N ALA A 169 -12.40 9.01 4.36
CA ALA A 169 -11.30 9.82 4.90
C ALA A 169 -10.59 10.61 3.78
N PRO A 170 -9.60 11.49 4.07
CA PRO A 170 -8.92 12.28 3.04
C PRO A 170 -8.14 11.48 1.99
N THR A 171 -7.64 10.29 2.34
CA THR A 171 -6.76 9.46 1.50
C THR A 171 -7.48 8.29 0.83
N GLY A 172 -8.75 8.05 1.15
CA GLY A 172 -9.53 6.92 0.66
C GLY A 172 -10.68 6.56 1.61
N PHE A 173 -11.24 5.37 1.41
CA PHE A 173 -12.21 4.77 2.31
C PHE A 173 -11.51 3.82 3.29
N LEU A 174 -11.78 4.00 4.58
CA LEU A 174 -11.23 3.20 5.67
C LEU A 174 -12.25 2.14 6.12
N PRO A 175 -11.81 0.97 6.59
CA PRO A 175 -12.68 0.01 7.25
C PRO A 175 -13.30 0.60 8.53
N LYS A 176 -14.53 0.22 8.86
CA LYS A 176 -15.15 0.56 10.15
C LYS A 176 -14.58 -0.30 11.27
N TYR A 177 -14.45 0.27 12.47
CA TYR A 177 -13.95 -0.47 13.64
C TYR A 177 -14.76 -1.73 13.93
N GLN A 178 -16.11 -1.66 13.89
CA GLN A 178 -16.94 -2.82 14.24
C GLN A 178 -16.74 -3.98 13.26
N ASP A 179 -16.48 -3.68 11.97
CA ASP A 179 -16.22 -4.69 10.95
C ASP A 179 -14.86 -5.35 11.20
N LEU A 180 -13.82 -4.56 11.45
CA LEU A 180 -12.49 -5.10 11.77
C LEU A 180 -12.50 -5.94 13.04
N SER A 181 -13.14 -5.47 14.12
CA SER A 181 -13.22 -6.20 15.38
C SER A 181 -13.79 -7.61 15.19
N LYS A 182 -14.88 -7.73 14.41
CA LYS A 182 -15.47 -9.03 14.04
C LYS A 182 -14.53 -9.87 13.19
N LEU A 183 -13.84 -9.27 12.20
CA LEU A 183 -12.93 -9.99 11.32
C LEU A 183 -11.69 -10.51 12.05
N PHE A 184 -11.09 -9.70 12.93
CA PHE A 184 -9.96 -10.12 13.77
C PHE A 184 -10.36 -11.30 14.67
N LYS A 185 -11.55 -11.25 15.27
CA LYS A 185 -12.05 -12.35 16.09
C LYS A 185 -12.28 -13.62 15.26
N ARG A 186 -12.89 -13.50 14.08
CA ARG A 186 -13.25 -14.65 13.23
C ARG A 186 -12.03 -15.29 12.56
N ILE A 187 -11.08 -14.49 12.10
CA ILE A 187 -9.97 -14.97 11.23
C ILE A 187 -8.75 -15.34 12.06
N LEU A 188 -8.47 -14.58 13.12
CA LEU A 188 -7.24 -14.72 13.92
C LEU A 188 -7.50 -15.10 15.38
N SER A 189 -8.77 -15.29 15.78
CA SER A 189 -9.15 -15.53 17.19
C SER A 189 -8.60 -14.48 18.15
N LYS A 190 -8.42 -13.24 17.65
CA LYS A 190 -7.79 -12.13 18.37
C LYS A 190 -8.81 -11.04 18.68
N ASP A 191 -8.76 -10.52 19.91
CA ASP A 191 -9.51 -9.31 20.26
C ASP A 191 -8.76 -8.08 19.73
N TYR A 192 -9.47 -7.27 18.94
CA TYR A 192 -8.91 -6.09 18.29
C TYR A 192 -9.42 -4.83 18.97
N SER A 193 -8.49 -4.12 19.60
CA SER A 193 -8.83 -2.97 20.44
C SER A 193 -9.11 -1.72 19.62
N LYS A 194 -9.94 -0.83 20.17
CA LYS A 194 -10.20 0.49 19.57
C LYS A 194 -8.94 1.35 19.55
N GLU A 195 -8.05 1.20 20.54
CA GLU A 195 -6.77 1.90 20.59
C GLU A 195 -5.88 1.51 19.41
N ASP A 196 -5.75 0.21 19.11
CA ASP A 196 -4.98 -0.27 17.96
C ASP A 196 -5.57 0.26 16.66
N TYR A 197 -6.91 0.24 16.53
CA TYR A 197 -7.61 0.81 15.39
C TYR A 197 -7.30 2.29 15.18
N VAL A 198 -7.40 3.11 16.24
CA VAL A 198 -7.08 4.54 16.15
C VAL A 198 -5.61 4.74 15.75
N LYS A 199 -4.67 4.01 16.37
CA LYS A 199 -3.24 4.12 16.01
C LYS A 199 -2.98 3.72 14.57
N GLN A 200 -3.55 2.62 14.11
CA GLN A 200 -3.36 2.09 12.75
C GLN A 200 -3.96 3.03 11.70
N PHE A 201 -5.23 3.43 11.87
CA PHE A 201 -6.02 4.14 10.87
C PHE A 201 -6.03 5.66 11.03
N MET A 202 -5.22 6.20 11.95
CA MET A 202 -4.98 7.63 12.07
C MET A 202 -4.46 8.24 10.76
N ILE A 203 -5.10 9.31 10.31
CA ILE A 203 -4.63 10.09 9.17
C ILE A 203 -3.50 11.01 9.65
N ARG A 204 -2.29 10.75 9.14
CA ARG A 204 -1.04 11.45 9.48
C ARG A 204 -0.77 12.53 8.45
N VAL A 205 -1.40 13.70 8.64
CA VAL A 205 -1.45 14.73 7.59
C VAL A 205 -0.06 15.20 7.15
N PRO A 206 0.88 15.57 8.05
CA PRO A 206 2.21 16.02 7.65
C PRO A 206 2.95 15.00 6.78
N GLU A 207 2.91 13.72 7.16
CA GLU A 207 3.58 12.63 6.46
C GLU A 207 2.97 12.37 5.08
N ASN A 208 1.65 12.45 4.97
CA ASN A 208 0.94 12.32 3.71
C ASN A 208 1.20 13.50 2.76
N LEU A 209 1.26 14.73 3.28
CA LEU A 209 1.61 15.92 2.48
C LEU A 209 3.06 15.85 1.98
N ALA A 210 4.00 15.47 2.86
CA ALA A 210 5.40 15.29 2.48
C ALA A 210 5.57 14.19 1.42
N LYS A 211 4.76 13.12 1.46
CA LYS A 211 4.71 12.10 0.41
C LYS A 211 4.24 12.68 -0.92
N ILE A 212 3.14 13.45 -0.92
CA ILE A 212 2.64 14.10 -2.13
C ILE A 212 3.71 14.99 -2.77
N GLU A 213 4.41 15.79 -1.97
CA GLU A 213 5.49 16.67 -2.46
C GLU A 213 6.64 15.86 -3.11
N ARG A 214 7.08 14.76 -2.48
CA ARG A 214 8.12 13.89 -3.05
C ARG A 214 7.69 13.27 -4.37
N VAL A 215 6.45 12.79 -4.45
CA VAL A 215 5.89 12.20 -5.67
C VAL A 215 5.81 13.26 -6.77
N GLN A 216 5.27 14.44 -6.48
CA GLN A 216 5.19 15.53 -7.46
C GLN A 216 6.56 15.89 -8.00
N ARG A 217 7.56 16.03 -7.12
CA ARG A 217 8.93 16.31 -7.51
C ARG A 217 9.51 15.23 -8.42
N PHE A 218 9.36 13.95 -8.06
CA PHE A 218 9.83 12.83 -8.89
C PHE A 218 9.23 12.87 -10.31
N TYR A 219 7.92 13.09 -10.42
CA TYR A 219 7.28 13.15 -11.74
C TYR A 219 7.60 14.41 -12.54
N GLN A 220 8.03 15.48 -11.90
CA GLN A 220 8.47 16.71 -12.56
C GLN A 220 9.93 16.62 -13.01
N GLU A 221 10.80 16.00 -12.20
CA GLU A 221 12.24 16.00 -12.43
C GLU A 221 12.74 14.75 -13.16
N ASN A 222 12.09 13.59 -12.97
CA ASN A 222 12.61 12.29 -13.43
C ASN A 222 11.74 11.61 -14.48
N VAL A 223 10.51 12.09 -14.72
CA VAL A 223 9.56 11.44 -15.64
C VAL A 223 9.21 12.36 -16.79
N THR A 224 9.43 11.89 -18.02
CA THR A 224 8.99 12.59 -19.22
C THR A 224 7.51 12.32 -19.52
N ALA A 225 6.82 13.33 -20.05
CA ALA A 225 5.41 13.24 -20.47
C ALA A 225 4.45 12.72 -19.38
N THR A 226 4.63 13.17 -18.13
CA THR A 226 3.70 12.86 -17.04
C THR A 226 2.29 13.40 -17.36
N PRO A 227 1.22 12.58 -17.24
CA PRO A 227 -0.14 13.04 -17.47
C PRO A 227 -0.57 14.09 -16.44
N ALA A 228 -1.30 15.12 -16.88
CA ALA A 228 -1.78 16.20 -16.02
C ALA A 228 -2.68 15.68 -14.89
N GLU A 229 -3.45 14.63 -15.17
CA GLU A 229 -4.33 13.95 -14.22
C GLU A 229 -3.58 13.48 -12.97
N LEU A 230 -2.30 13.12 -13.09
CA LEU A 230 -1.47 12.75 -11.94
C LEU A 230 -1.37 13.91 -10.94
N PHE A 231 -1.05 15.09 -11.42
CA PHE A 231 -0.90 16.27 -10.57
C PHE A 231 -2.24 16.73 -10.00
N ASP A 232 -3.31 16.65 -10.79
CA ASP A 232 -4.66 17.03 -10.36
C ASP A 232 -5.16 16.13 -9.23
N ILE A 233 -5.02 14.81 -9.36
CA ILE A 233 -5.47 13.87 -8.31
C ILE A 233 -4.63 14.03 -7.03
N LEU A 234 -3.32 14.25 -7.16
CA LEU A 234 -2.46 14.55 -6.02
C LEU A 234 -2.88 15.84 -5.31
N ASP A 235 -3.19 16.90 -6.07
CA ASP A 235 -3.67 18.17 -5.51
C ASP A 235 -5.04 18.03 -4.84
N GLN A 236 -5.96 17.24 -5.41
CA GLN A 236 -7.24 16.95 -4.78
C GLN A 236 -7.07 16.24 -3.42
N GLN A 237 -6.15 15.27 -3.34
CA GLN A 237 -5.84 14.60 -2.07
C GLN A 237 -5.18 15.56 -1.08
N ARG A 238 -4.25 16.40 -1.55
CA ARG A 238 -3.62 17.46 -0.75
C ARG A 238 -4.68 18.41 -0.16
N LYS A 239 -5.64 18.87 -0.96
CA LYS A 239 -6.76 19.73 -0.51
C LYS A 239 -7.59 19.06 0.58
N ARG A 240 -7.97 17.77 0.40
CA ARG A 240 -8.70 17.02 1.43
C ARG A 240 -7.92 16.91 2.74
N LEU A 241 -6.61 16.66 2.66
CA LEU A 241 -5.72 16.57 3.82
C LEU A 241 -5.58 17.91 4.54
N VAL A 242 -5.37 19.00 3.80
CA VAL A 242 -5.28 20.36 4.35
C VAL A 242 -6.59 20.76 5.03
N GLU A 243 -7.72 20.44 4.42
CA GLU A 243 -9.04 20.75 4.98
C GLU A 243 -9.33 19.96 6.25
N ALA A 244 -9.04 18.67 6.26
CA ALA A 244 -9.16 17.86 7.47
C ALA A 244 -8.23 18.36 8.59
N LYS A 245 -7.02 18.82 8.24
CA LYS A 245 -6.08 19.39 9.20
C LYS A 245 -6.58 20.67 9.86
N LYS A 246 -7.30 21.54 9.13
CA LYS A 246 -7.89 22.75 9.72
C LYS A 246 -8.89 22.41 10.83
N HIS A 247 -9.66 21.34 10.66
CA HIS A 247 -10.71 20.93 11.58
C HIS A 247 -10.20 20.07 12.76
N HIS A 248 -9.22 19.20 12.51
CA HIS A 248 -8.85 18.14 13.46
C HIS A 248 -7.35 18.10 13.80
N GLY A 249 -6.54 19.00 13.23
CA GLY A 249 -5.10 19.05 13.46
C GLY A 249 -4.29 18.07 12.62
N ASN A 250 -3.05 17.79 13.03
CA ASN A 250 -2.09 17.04 12.22
C ASN A 250 -2.32 15.52 12.20
N TYR A 251 -2.91 14.97 13.26
CA TYR A 251 -3.02 13.53 13.51
C TYR A 251 -4.46 13.20 13.87
N ILE A 252 -5.21 12.70 12.89
CA ILE A 252 -6.66 12.68 12.94
C ILE A 252 -7.15 11.25 13.18
N SER A 253 -7.91 11.03 14.25
CA SER A 253 -8.55 9.74 14.51
C SER A 253 -9.49 9.37 13.35
N PRO A 254 -9.56 8.11 12.92
CA PRO A 254 -10.55 7.68 11.92
C PRO A 254 -11.99 7.97 12.35
N GLU A 255 -12.25 8.10 13.66
CA GLU A 255 -13.57 8.42 14.22
C GLU A 255 -14.04 9.83 13.87
N CYS A 256 -13.14 10.75 13.56
CA CYS A 256 -13.51 12.10 13.11
C CYS A 256 -14.21 12.12 11.75
N PHE A 257 -14.27 10.99 11.05
CA PHE A 257 -14.87 10.84 9.72
C PHE A 257 -16.12 9.95 9.72
N GLU A 258 -16.54 9.42 10.88
CA GLU A 258 -17.79 8.68 11.03
C GLU A 258 -18.93 9.70 11.19
N TRP A 259 -19.66 9.97 10.10
CA TRP A 259 -20.88 10.80 10.07
C TRP A 259 -22.12 9.94 9.85
#